data_AF-A0A371MZF5-F1
#
_entry.id   AF-A0A371MZF5-F1
#
_cell.length_a   1.000
_cell.length_b   1.000
_cell.length_c   1.000
_cell.angle_alpha   90.00
_cell.angle_beta   90.00
_cell.angle_gamma   90.00
#
_symmetry.space_group_name_H-M   'P 1'
#
loop_
_entity.id
_entity.type
_entity.pdbx_description
1 polymer ?
#
loop_
_entity_poly.entity_id
_entity_poly.type
_entity_poly.pdbx_seq_one_letter_code
_entity_poly.pdbx_strand_id
1 'polypeptide(L)'
;MDRRAALSLLSILLVVAAGTVFVLDSEARRRAIAAEETRLGTELASSECVTTYGTSATVSDESASVVGRSLDGWTVRVSHPYWYSTNRSHGDTSSESVYVVGPDSVRYAGGEPVGPAC
;
A
#
# COMPACT_ATOMS: atom_id res chain seq x y z
N MET A 1 -20.12 -37.71 -19.76
CA MET A 1 -19.75 -36.28 -19.68
C MET A 1 -18.93 -35.92 -20.91
N ASP A 2 -19.43 -34.99 -21.71
CA ASP A 2 -18.75 -34.53 -22.92
C ASP A 2 -17.43 -33.83 -22.57
N ARG A 3 -16.31 -34.33 -23.10
CA ARG A 3 -14.98 -33.71 -22.93
C ARG A 3 -14.97 -32.23 -23.32
N ARG A 4 -15.80 -31.84 -24.29
CA ARG A 4 -15.98 -30.44 -24.72
C ARG A 4 -16.65 -29.57 -23.66
N ALA A 5 -17.68 -30.08 -22.98
CA ALA A 5 -18.33 -29.40 -21.88
C ALA A 5 -17.41 -29.25 -20.67
N ALA A 6 -16.62 -30.30 -20.36
CA ALA A 6 -15.65 -30.27 -19.28
C ALA A 6 -14.51 -29.25 -19.54
N LEU A 7 -13.98 -29.20 -20.76
CA LEU A 7 -12.97 -28.21 -21.16
C LEU A 7 -13.52 -26.78 -21.12
N SER A 8 -14.76 -26.56 -21.60
CA SER A 8 -15.39 -25.25 -21.57
C SER A 8 -15.62 -24.73 -20.15
N LEU A 9 -16.08 -25.59 -19.23
CA LEU A 9 -16.24 -25.26 -17.81
C LEU A 9 -14.90 -24.94 -17.15
N LEU A 10 -13.85 -25.71 -17.44
CA LEU A 10 -12.51 -25.47 -16.91
C LEU A 10 -11.98 -24.09 -17.34
N SER A 11 -12.15 -23.72 -18.61
CA SER A 11 -11.74 -22.41 -19.13
C SER A 11 -12.48 -21.27 -18.45
N ILE A 12 -13.78 -21.40 -18.24
CA ILE A 12 -14.59 -20.38 -17.53
C ILE A 12 -14.10 -20.24 -16.08
N LEU A 13 -13.87 -21.35 -15.38
CA LEU A 13 -13.35 -21.33 -14.01
C LEU A 13 -11.98 -20.65 -13.90
N LEU A 14 -11.08 -20.91 -14.86
CA LEU A 14 -9.76 -20.27 -14.92
C LEU A 14 -9.86 -18.75 -15.10
N VAL A 15 -10.73 -18.27 -15.99
CA VAL A 15 -10.93 -16.84 -16.22
C VAL A 15 -11.51 -16.17 -14.98
N VAL A 16 -12.50 -16.79 -14.33
CA VAL A 16 -13.09 -16.28 -13.09
C VAL A 16 -12.04 -16.22 -11.98
N ALA A 17 -11.26 -17.30 -11.78
CA ALA A 17 -10.21 -17.34 -10.77
C ALA A 17 -9.16 -16.23 -11.00
N ALA A 18 -8.67 -16.07 -12.23
CA ALA A 18 -7.72 -15.01 -12.56
C ALA A 18 -8.30 -13.60 -12.30
N GLY A 19 -9.56 -13.38 -12.68
CA GLY A 19 -10.26 -12.12 -12.41
C GLY A 19 -10.37 -11.82 -10.91
N THR A 20 -10.73 -12.83 -10.10
CA THR A 20 -10.83 -12.64 -8.64
C THR A 20 -9.50 -12.28 -7.99
N VAL A 21 -8.39 -12.91 -8.41
CA VAL A 21 -7.06 -12.59 -7.87
C VAL A 21 -6.68 -11.14 -8.21
N PHE A 22 -6.94 -10.69 -9.44
CA PHE A 22 -6.63 -9.32 -9.85
C PHE A 22 -7.40 -8.28 -9.03
N VAL A 23 -8.70 -8.51 -8.80
CA VAL A 23 -9.54 -7.62 -7.99
C VAL A 23 -9.04 -7.56 -6.55
N LEU A 24 -8.71 -8.71 -5.96
CA LEU A 24 -8.20 -8.77 -4.58
C LEU A 24 -6.83 -8.10 -4.43
N ASP A 25 -5.93 -8.27 -5.39
CA ASP A 25 -4.64 -7.60 -5.39
C ASP A 25 -4.78 -6.07 -5.49
N SER A 26 -5.69 -5.60 -6.35
CA SER A 26 -5.98 -4.17 -6.49
C SER A 26 -6.53 -3.58 -5.18
N GLU A 27 -7.46 -4.31 -4.55
CA GLU A 27 -8.01 -3.92 -3.26
C GLU A 27 -6.94 -3.90 -2.16
N ALA A 28 -6.07 -4.90 -2.12
CA ALA A 28 -4.98 -4.96 -1.16
C ALA A 28 -4.03 -3.76 -1.30
N ARG A 29 -3.67 -3.38 -2.54
CA ARG A 29 -2.85 -2.20 -2.81
C ARG A 29 -3.51 -0.92 -2.31
N ARG A 30 -4.79 -0.72 -2.66
CA ARG A 30 -5.57 0.45 -2.25
C ARG A 30 -5.64 0.59 -0.72
N ARG A 31 -5.91 -0.52 -0.02
CA ARG A 31 -5.96 -0.53 1.46
C ARG A 31 -4.60 -0.27 2.09
N ALA A 32 -3.52 -0.77 1.49
CA ALA A 32 -2.16 -0.52 1.98
C ALA A 32 -1.76 0.96 1.79
N ILE A 33 -2.09 1.58 0.66
CA ILE A 33 -1.86 3.01 0.41
C ILE A 33 -2.60 3.87 1.43
N ALA A 34 -3.90 3.63 1.65
CA ALA A 34 -4.68 4.40 2.62
C ALA A 34 -4.14 4.26 4.07
N ALA A 35 -3.61 3.07 4.41
CA ALA A 35 -2.94 2.86 5.69
C ALA A 35 -1.62 3.63 5.80
N GLU A 36 -0.85 3.72 4.71
CA GLU A 36 0.37 4.53 4.65
C GLU A 36 0.08 6.02 4.80
N GLU A 37 -0.90 6.56 4.09
CA GLU A 37 -1.30 7.97 4.25
C GLU A 37 -1.68 8.30 5.70
N THR A 38 -2.43 7.40 6.34
CA THR A 38 -2.81 7.56 7.75
C THR A 38 -1.59 7.54 8.67
N ARG A 39 -0.63 6.63 8.42
CA ARG A 39 0.62 6.54 9.18
C ARG A 39 1.47 7.80 9.00
N LEU A 40 1.67 8.25 7.77
CA LEU A 40 2.41 9.46 7.43
C LEU A 40 1.81 10.68 8.15
N GLY A 41 0.49 10.86 8.07
CA GLY A 41 -0.19 11.94 8.76
C GLY A 41 -0.02 11.87 10.29
N THR A 42 -0.09 10.66 10.87
CA THR A 42 0.08 10.45 12.31
C THR A 42 1.51 10.76 12.76
N GLU A 43 2.52 10.21 12.08
CA GLU A 43 3.94 10.40 12.43
C GLU A 43 4.36 11.85 12.25
N LEU A 44 4.00 12.49 11.13
CA LEU A 44 4.33 13.90 10.88
C LEU A 44 3.61 14.85 11.84
N ALA A 45 2.35 14.57 12.21
CA ALA A 45 1.63 15.34 13.22
C ALA A 45 2.21 15.19 14.63
N SER A 46 2.83 14.04 14.93
CA SER A 46 3.46 13.77 16.22
C SER A 46 4.86 14.39 16.35
N SER A 47 5.46 14.82 15.24
CA SER A 47 6.79 15.41 15.22
C SER A 47 6.76 16.86 15.74
N GLU A 48 7.51 17.14 16.80
CA GLU A 48 7.50 18.45 17.49
C GLU A 48 7.99 19.63 16.62
N CYS A 49 8.81 19.33 15.61
CA CYS A 49 9.44 20.33 14.76
C CYS A 49 8.69 20.55 13.43
N VAL A 50 7.71 19.70 13.12
CA VAL A 50 6.88 19.83 11.92
C VAL A 50 5.77 20.85 12.19
N THR A 51 5.68 21.86 11.34
CA THR A 51 4.66 22.92 11.43
C THR A 51 3.50 22.66 10.47
N THR A 52 3.81 22.16 9.28
CA THR A 52 2.83 21.77 8.25
C THR A 52 3.36 20.56 7.47
N TYR A 53 2.44 19.77 6.92
CA TYR A 53 2.80 18.56 6.18
C TYR A 53 1.71 18.18 5.17
N GLY A 54 2.03 17.25 4.28
CA GLY A 54 1.07 16.63 3.37
C GLY A 54 1.61 15.33 2.76
N THR A 55 0.69 14.51 2.24
CA THR A 55 0.99 13.20 1.62
C THR A 55 1.06 13.27 0.09
N SER A 56 1.14 14.47 -0.49
CA SER A 56 1.12 14.66 -1.95
C SER A 56 2.33 15.46 -2.41
N ALA A 57 3.54 14.89 -2.27
CA ALA A 57 4.74 15.51 -2.82
C ALA A 57 4.95 15.10 -4.28
N THR A 58 5.57 15.97 -5.07
CA THR A 58 5.81 15.73 -6.51
C THR A 58 7.17 15.08 -6.80
N VAL A 59 7.91 14.68 -5.76
CA VAL A 59 9.27 14.12 -5.91
C VAL A 59 9.29 12.66 -6.34
N SER A 60 8.20 11.93 -6.14
CA SER A 60 8.02 10.54 -6.55
C SER A 60 6.55 10.25 -6.78
N ASP A 61 6.27 9.23 -7.58
CA ASP A 61 4.92 8.71 -7.73
C ASP A 61 4.56 7.79 -6.56
N GLU A 62 3.29 7.81 -6.16
CA GLU A 62 2.73 6.80 -5.28
C GLU A 62 2.76 5.43 -5.98
N SER A 63 3.22 4.40 -5.30
CA SER A 63 3.19 3.04 -5.82
C SER A 63 2.92 1.99 -4.76
N ALA A 64 2.21 0.93 -5.16
CA ALA A 64 1.96 -0.22 -4.30
C ALA A 64 2.06 -1.52 -5.10
N SER A 65 2.82 -2.47 -4.55
CA SER A 65 3.12 -3.76 -5.19
C SER A 65 2.89 -4.91 -4.21
N VAL A 66 2.08 -5.88 -4.64
CA VAL A 66 1.91 -7.15 -3.90
C VAL A 66 3.17 -7.98 -4.09
N VAL A 67 3.94 -8.17 -3.02
CA VAL A 67 5.19 -8.94 -3.00
C VAL A 67 5.01 -10.36 -2.45
N GLY A 68 3.89 -10.65 -1.79
CA GLY A 68 3.58 -11.97 -1.26
C GLY A 68 2.08 -12.19 -1.09
N ARG A 69 1.67 -13.46 -1.16
CA ARG A 69 0.29 -13.91 -0.89
C ARG A 69 0.34 -15.15 -0.02
N SER A 70 -0.49 -15.17 1.00
CA SER A 70 -0.61 -16.28 1.94
C SER A 70 -2.06 -16.41 2.43
N LEU A 71 -2.33 -17.41 3.27
CA LEU A 71 -3.62 -17.53 3.94
C LEU A 71 -3.88 -16.36 4.92
N ASP A 72 -2.82 -15.72 5.41
CA ASP A 72 -2.91 -14.57 6.33
C ASP A 72 -3.18 -13.25 5.58
N GLY A 73 -3.13 -13.27 4.24
CA GLY A 73 -3.41 -12.13 3.38
C GLY A 73 -2.29 -11.78 2.40
N TRP A 74 -2.28 -10.52 1.98
CA TRP A 74 -1.37 -9.95 1.00
C TRP A 74 -0.26 -9.15 1.67
N THR A 75 0.98 -9.44 1.35
CA THR A 75 2.11 -8.59 1.70
C THR A 75 2.28 -7.55 0.61
N VAL A 76 2.12 -6.28 0.95
CA VAL A 76 2.16 -5.15 0.02
C VAL A 76 3.31 -4.23 0.41
N ARG A 77 4.20 -3.95 -0.54
CA ARG A 77 5.19 -2.87 -0.43
C ARG A 77 4.56 -1.59 -0.97
N VAL A 78 4.65 -0.51 -0.21
CA VAL A 78 4.12 0.82 -0.56
C VAL A 78 5.28 1.81 -0.59
N SER A 79 5.33 2.59 -1.66
CA SER A 79 6.15 3.79 -1.78
C SER A 79 5.19 4.98 -1.85
N HIS A 80 5.34 5.95 -0.96
CA HIS A 80 4.40 7.08 -0.89
C HIS A 80 5.12 8.41 -0.77
N PRO A 81 4.90 9.37 -1.69
CA PRO A 81 5.47 10.70 -1.56
C PRO A 81 4.87 11.43 -0.34
N TYR A 82 5.66 12.23 0.34
CA TYR A 82 5.18 13.15 1.37
C TYR A 82 6.11 14.34 1.50
N TRP A 83 5.58 15.42 2.06
CA TRP A 83 6.34 16.62 2.35
C TRP A 83 6.06 17.10 3.77
N TYR A 84 7.02 17.82 4.33
CA TYR A 84 6.88 18.50 5.60
C TYR A 84 7.61 19.82 5.59
N SER A 85 7.14 20.76 6.40
CA SER A 85 7.82 22.00 6.70
C SER A 85 8.11 22.08 8.19
N THR A 86 9.25 22.65 8.51
CA THR A 86 9.65 23.04 9.86
C THR A 86 9.82 24.55 9.91
N ASN A 87 10.17 25.09 11.08
CA ASN A 87 10.55 26.51 11.19
C ASN A 87 11.82 26.88 10.40
N ARG A 88 12.62 25.90 9.96
CA ARG A 88 13.94 26.14 9.35
C ARG A 88 14.07 25.59 7.93
N SER A 89 13.25 24.62 7.56
CA SER A 89 13.43 23.85 6.33
C SER A 89 12.11 23.29 5.80
N HIS A 90 12.15 22.93 4.52
CA HIS A 90 11.12 22.13 3.87
C HIS A 90 11.78 20.86 3.35
N GLY A 91 11.09 19.74 3.47
CA GLY A 91 11.53 18.46 2.94
C GLY A 91 10.43 17.85 2.09
N ASP A 92 10.76 17.57 0.82
CA ASP A 92 9.97 16.72 -0.07
C ASP A 92 10.69 15.38 -0.19
N THR A 93 10.01 14.28 0.12
CA THR A 93 10.61 12.95 0.09
C THR A 93 9.54 11.86 -0.12
N SER A 94 9.93 10.60 0.03
CA SER A 94 9.04 9.45 -0.09
C SER A 94 9.29 8.46 1.05
N SER A 95 8.25 7.76 1.49
CA SER A 95 8.38 6.66 2.43
C SER A 95 8.41 5.33 1.70
N GLU A 96 9.10 4.35 2.29
CA GLU A 96 9.06 2.96 1.87
C GLU A 96 8.59 2.10 3.05
N SER A 97 7.50 1.37 2.85
CA SER A 97 6.89 0.58 3.91
C SER A 97 6.28 -0.72 3.40
N VAL A 98 6.04 -1.65 4.33
CA VAL A 98 5.47 -2.96 4.08
C VAL A 98 4.25 -3.15 4.98
N TYR A 99 3.16 -3.57 4.36
CA TYR A 99 1.90 -3.89 5.03
C TYR A 99 1.51 -5.34 4.79
N VAL A 100 0.85 -5.93 5.80
CA VAL A 100 0.10 -7.16 5.65
C VAL A 100 -1.38 -6.81 5.64
N VAL A 101 -2.03 -7.03 4.50
CA VAL A 101 -3.45 -6.78 4.28
C VAL A 101 -4.19 -8.10 4.38
N GLY A 102 -4.90 -8.30 5.49
CA GLY A 102 -5.80 -9.42 5.68
C GLY A 102 -7.22 -9.11 5.17
N PRO A 103 -8.16 -10.05 5.33
CA PRO A 103 -9.56 -9.86 4.95
C PRO A 103 -10.16 -8.60 5.62
N ASP A 104 -9.94 -8.44 6.92
CA ASP A 104 -10.60 -7.39 7.72
C ASP A 104 -9.61 -6.39 8.34
N SER A 105 -8.31 -6.57 8.18
CA SER A 105 -7.28 -5.74 8.85
C SER A 105 -6.13 -5.36 7.92
N VAL A 106 -5.53 -4.20 8.17
CA VAL A 106 -4.25 -3.79 7.56
C VAL A 106 -3.26 -3.57 8.69
N ARG A 107 -2.11 -4.24 8.65
CA ARG A 107 -1.08 -4.14 9.69
C ARG A 107 0.24 -3.69 9.10
N TYR A 108 0.86 -2.69 9.71
CA TYR A 108 2.23 -2.29 9.41
C TYR A 108 3.21 -3.39 9.80
N ALA A 109 4.08 -3.78 8.87
CA ALA A 109 5.07 -4.83 9.05
C ALA A 109 6.50 -4.29 9.14
N GLY A 110 6.74 -3.05 8.71
CA GLY A 110 8.03 -2.39 8.78
C GLY A 110 8.23 -1.38 7.65
N GLY A 111 9.28 -0.58 7.75
CA GLY A 111 9.56 0.50 6.82
C GLY A 111 10.54 1.50 7.42
N GLU A 112 10.80 2.56 6.67
CA GLU A 112 11.71 3.62 7.09
C GLU A 112 11.01 4.62 8.02
N PRO A 113 11.74 5.25 8.96
CA PRO A 113 11.21 6.36 9.74
C PRO A 113 10.77 7.51 8.83
N VAL A 114 9.70 8.21 9.22
CA VAL A 114 9.13 9.32 8.45
C VAL A 114 9.38 10.63 9.17
N GLY A 115 9.68 11.66 8.39
CA GLY A 115 9.83 13.01 8.89
C GLY A 115 11.25 13.36 9.34
N PRO A 116 11.44 14.61 9.82
CA PRO A 116 12.74 15.10 10.20
C PRO A 116 13.23 14.48 11.52
N ALA A 117 14.56 14.31 11.63
CA ALA A 117 15.20 14.06 12.91
C ALA A 117 15.27 15.38 13.69
N CYS A 118 14.57 15.39 14.81
CA CYS A 118 14.49 16.45 15.81
C CYS A 118 14.74 15.76 17.16
#